data_AF-U7FTL1-F1
#
_entry.id   AF-U7FTL1-F1
#
_cell.length_a   1.000
_cell.length_b   1.000
_cell.length_c   1.000
_cell.angle_alpha   90.00
_cell.angle_beta   90.00
_cell.angle_gamma   90.00
#
_symmetry.space_group_name_H-M   'P 1'
#
loop_
_entity.id
_entity.type
_entity.pdbx_description
1 polymer ?
#
loop_
_entity_poly.entity_id
_entity_poly.type
_entity_poly.pdbx_seq_one_letter_code
_entity_poly.pdbx_strand_id
1 'polypeptide(L)' 'MFSIQPFLGPIAATMMACADMATADRFRQRLGKVEGYLLEGLKLHLQNARGKTLLSFQKTD' A
#
# COMPACT_ATOMS: atom_id res chain seq x y z
N MET A 1 17.28 -14.67 9.93
CA MET A 1 16.41 -14.12 8.88
C MET A 1 15.79 -12.82 9.39
N PHE A 2 16.43 -11.68 9.12
CA PHE A 2 15.86 -10.36 9.44
C PHE A 2 15.15 -9.86 8.19
N SER A 3 13.81 -9.98 8.15
CA SER A 3 13.01 -9.29 7.14
C SER A 3 12.83 -7.87 7.65
N ILE A 4 13.61 -6.92 7.11
CA ILE A 4 13.40 -5.50 7.39
C ILE A 4 12.04 -5.17 6.74
N GLN A 5 10.99 -5.10 7.56
CA GLN A 5 9.66 -4.64 7.15
C GLN A 5 9.62 -3.15 7.45
N PRO A 6 9.95 -2.26 6.49
CA PRO A 6 9.87 -0.83 6.75
C PRO A 6 8.41 -0.47 6.99
N PHE A 7 8.14 -0.08 8.22
CA PHE A 7 6.88 0.48 8.63
C PHE A 7 6.67 1.82 7.91
N LEU A 8 5.59 1.95 7.15
CA LEU A 8 5.19 3.25 6.65
C LEU A 8 4.65 4.04 7.84
N GLY A 9 5.33 5.14 8.18
CA GLY A 9 4.89 6.07 9.21
C GLY A 9 3.51 6.68 8.91
N PRO A 10 3.01 7.60 9.75
CA PRO A 10 1.69 8.19 9.56
C PRO A 10 1.54 8.81 8.16
N ILE A 11 0.54 8.34 7.41
CA ILE A 11 0.27 8.75 6.04
C ILE A 11 -0.87 9.77 6.02
N ALA A 12 -0.63 10.92 5.41
CA ALA A 12 -1.64 11.93 5.15
C ALA A 12 -2.09 11.89 3.69
N ALA A 13 -3.34 12.28 3.44
CA ALA A 13 -3.91 12.43 2.10
C ALA A 13 -4.66 13.76 2.01
N THR A 14 -4.72 14.33 0.80
CA THR A 14 -5.52 15.52 0.52
C THR A 14 -6.98 15.12 0.27
N MET A 15 -7.91 16.04 0.50
CA MET A 15 -9.35 15.82 0.36
C MET A 15 -9.89 16.40 -0.97
N MET A 16 -9.10 16.35 -2.04
CA MET A 16 -9.58 16.78 -3.36
C MET A 16 -10.68 15.83 -3.82
N ALA A 17 -11.82 16.39 -4.23
CA ALA A 17 -12.93 15.60 -4.74
C ALA A 17 -12.59 15.00 -6.11
N CYS A 18 -12.79 13.69 -6.24
CA CYS A 18 -12.74 12.96 -7.51
C CYS A 18 -14.17 12.59 -7.96
N ALA A 19 -14.35 12.31 -9.26
CA ALA A 19 -15.63 11.84 -9.78
C ALA A 19 -16.11 10.55 -9.09
N ASP A 20 -15.18 9.66 -8.72
CA ASP A 20 -15.44 8.52 -7.83
C ASP A 20 -14.54 8.60 -6.60
N MET A 21 -15.13 8.96 -5.47
CA MET A 21 -14.44 8.99 -4.18
C MET A 21 -14.20 7.60 -3.59
N ALA A 22 -14.95 6.56 -4.00
CA ALA A 22 -14.83 5.23 -3.41
C ALA A 22 -13.45 4.63 -3.67
N THR A 23 -12.86 4.89 -4.84
CA THR A 23 -11.51 4.43 -5.19
C THR A 23 -10.46 5.10 -4.30
N ALA A 24 -10.51 6.43 -4.15
CA ALA A 24 -9.58 7.19 -3.31
C ALA A 24 -9.67 6.78 -1.84
N ASP A 25 -10.89 6.61 -1.31
CA ASP A 25 -11.10 6.19 0.07
C ASP A 25 -10.59 4.78 0.35
N ARG A 26 -10.88 3.82 -0.55
CA ARG A 26 -10.37 2.44 -0.42
C ARG A 26 -8.84 2.42 -0.47
N PHE A 27 -8.23 3.22 -1.34
CA PHE A 27 -6.78 3.32 -1.42
C PHE A 27 -6.20 3.84 -0.10
N ARG A 28 -6.68 4.98 0.40
CA ARG A 28 -6.25 5.58 1.68
C ARG A 28 -6.39 4.60 2.85
N GLN A 29 -7.53 3.91 2.95
CA GLN A 29 -7.79 2.94 4.01
C GLN A 29 -6.88 1.70 3.95
N ARG A 30 -6.53 1.23 2.74
CA ARG A 30 -5.63 0.08 2.57
C ARG A 30 -4.18 0.47 2.80
N LEU A 31 -3.77 1.62 2.29
CA LEU A 31 -2.40 2.12 2.44
C LEU A 31 -2.06 2.37 3.91
N GLY A 32 -2.99 2.92 4.70
CA GLY A 32 -2.81 3.10 6.15
C GLY A 32 -2.75 1.81 6.99
N LYS A 33 -2.91 0.63 6.38
CA LYS A 33 -2.79 -0.69 7.03
C LYS A 33 -1.57 -1.47 6.54
N VAL A 34 -0.72 -0.86 5.71
CA VAL A 34 0.49 -1.48 5.20
C VAL A 34 1.56 -1.46 6.29
N GLU A 35 2.10 -2.63 6.59
CA GLU A 35 3.13 -2.84 7.61
C GLU A 35 4.39 -3.47 7.01
N GLY A 36 4.37 -3.80 5.71
CA GLY A 36 5.53 -4.27 4.98
C GLY A 36 5.27 -4.40 3.48
N TYR A 37 6.29 -4.81 2.74
CA TYR A 37 6.18 -5.08 1.32
C TYR A 37 6.92 -6.36 0.92
N LEU A 38 6.57 -6.88 -0.26
CA LEU A 38 7.27 -7.93 -0.96
C LEU A 38 7.46 -7.51 -2.41
N LEU A 39 8.66 -7.69 -2.93
CA LEU A 39 8.99 -7.42 -4.33
C LEU A 39 9.25 -8.75 -5.04
N GLU A 40 8.41 -9.09 -6.00
CA GLU A 40 8.52 -10.32 -6.80
C GLU A 40 8.69 -9.94 -8.27
N GLY A 41 9.94 -9.98 -8.75
CA GLY A 41 10.30 -9.52 -10.09
C GLY A 41 9.95 -8.04 -10.29
N LEU A 42 8.95 -7.76 -11.11
CA LEU A 42 8.48 -6.41 -11.44
C LEU A 42 7.16 -6.03 -10.72
N LYS A 43 6.75 -6.82 -9.73
CA LYS A 43 5.53 -6.58 -8.96
C LYS A 43 5.86 -6.23 -7.51
N LEU A 44 5.28 -5.13 -7.05
CA LEU A 44 5.34 -4.69 -5.66
C LEU A 44 4.03 -5.06 -4.96
N HIS A 45 4.11 -5.86 -3.91
CA HIS A 45 3.00 -6.24 -3.05
C HIS A 45 3.13 -5.55 -1.70
N LEU A 46 2.19 -4.67 -1.36
CA LEU A 46 2.11 -4.08 -0.02
C LEU A 46 1.23 -4.97 0.86
N GLN A 47 1.70 -5.27 2.07
CA GLN A 47 1.13 -6.28 2.95
C GLN A 47 0.90 -5.73 4.36
N ASN A 48 -0.03 -6.35 5.09
CA ASN A 48 -0.14 -6.17 6.54
C ASN A 48 0.80 -7.13 7.31
N ALA A 49 0.83 -7.05 8.64
CA ALA A 49 1.65 -7.89 9.52
C ALA A 49 1.34 -9.38 9.40
N ARG A 50 0.18 -9.75 8.87
CA ARG A 50 -0.21 -11.15 8.62
C ARG A 50 0.26 -11.66 7.25
N GLY A 51 0.99 -10.86 6.48
CA GLY A 51 1.41 -11.22 5.12
C GLY A 51 0.27 -11.23 4.10
N LYS A 52 -0.88 -10.58 4.40
CA LYS A 52 -1.96 -10.44 3.42
C LYS A 52 -1.69 -9.24 2.53
N THR A 53 -1.67 -9.47 1.21
CA THR A 53 -1.58 -8.39 0.22
C THR A 53 -2.80 -7.47 0.27
N LEU A 54 -2.54 -6.18 0.41
CA LEU A 54 -3.54 -5.11 0.42
C LEU A 54 -3.56 -4.32 -0.89
N LEU A 55 -2.39 -4.07 -1.46
CA LEU A 55 -2.18 -3.34 -2.71
C LEU A 55 -1.12 -4.05 -3.55
N SER A 56 -1.27 -4.01 -4.87
CA SER A 56 -0.30 -4.58 -5.81
C SER A 56 -0.05 -3.59 -6.93
N PHE A 57 1.21 -3.39 -7.27
CA PHE A 57 1.65 -2.45 -8.29
C PHE A 57 2.57 -3.17 -9.28
N GLN A 58 2.47 -2.77 -10.55
CA GLN A 58 3.36 -3.20 -11.60
C GLN A 58 4.40 -2.09 -11.81
N LYS A 59 5.70 -2.44 -11.91
CA LYS A 59 6.71 -1.47 -12.33
C LYS A 59 6.33 -0.96 -13.72
N THR A 60 6.10 0.34 -13.81
CA THR A 60 6.08 1.11 -15.05
C THR A 60 7.36 1.94 -15.11
N ASP A 61 7.85 2.18 -16.31
CA ASP A 61 8.95 3.12 -16.56
C ASP A 61 8.45 4.57 -16.46
#